data_AF-A0AAJ0X968-F1
#
_entry.id   AF-A0AAJ0X968-F1
#
_cell.length_a   1.000
_cell.length_b   1.000
_cell.length_c   1.000
_cell.angle_alpha   90.00
_cell.angle_beta   90.00
_cell.angle_gamma   90.00
#
_symmetry.space_group_name_H-M   'P 1'
#
loop_
_entity.id
_entity.type
_entity.pdbx_description
1 polymer ?
#
loop_
_entity_poly.entity_id
_entity_poly.type
_entity_poly.pdbx_seq_one_letter_code
_entity_poly.pdbx_strand_id
1 'polypeptide(L)'
;MKHLLNTDSISELAEFWQAHDLTDFEDELEEVTTPVFQQADRFQVRLSSRDARALRSKARQAQLSEGELLSQWVHERLGEV
;
A
#
# COMPACT_ATOMS: atom_id res chain seq x y z
N MET A 1 -9.79 9.56 -33.02
CA MET A 1 -9.53 8.55 -31.98
C MET A 1 -9.56 9.30 -30.64
N LYS A 2 -10.26 8.75 -29.65
CA LYS A 2 -10.23 9.27 -28.27
C LYS A 2 -8.93 8.77 -27.64
N HIS A 3 -8.35 9.51 -26.69
CA HIS A 3 -7.12 9.15 -26.00
C HIS A 3 -7.30 9.25 -24.49
N LEU A 4 -6.60 8.40 -23.74
CA LEU A 4 -6.60 8.47 -22.28
C LEU A 4 -6.00 9.80 -21.80
N LEU A 5 -6.66 10.41 -20.81
CA LEU A 5 -6.20 11.66 -20.21
C LEU A 5 -4.94 11.41 -19.37
N ASN A 6 -3.84 12.09 -19.68
CA ASN A 6 -2.62 12.06 -18.89
C ASN A 6 -2.57 13.26 -17.92
N THR A 7 -3.01 13.04 -16.69
CA THR A 7 -3.03 14.05 -15.62
C THR A 7 -2.93 13.37 -14.25
N ASP A 8 -2.34 14.06 -13.28
CA ASP A 8 -2.33 13.67 -11.86
C ASP A 8 -3.50 14.29 -11.06
N SER A 9 -4.35 15.09 -11.71
CA SER A 9 -5.49 15.74 -11.07
C SER A 9 -6.68 14.80 -10.93
N ILE A 10 -7.04 14.46 -9.69
CA ILE A 10 -8.18 13.59 -9.38
C ILE A 10 -9.50 14.17 -9.94
N SER A 11 -9.69 15.48 -9.86
CA SER A 11 -10.91 16.14 -10.33
C SER A 11 -11.08 16.03 -11.85
N GLU A 12 -9.99 16.23 -12.60
CA GLU A 12 -10.00 16.13 -14.07
C GLU A 12 -10.25 14.69 -14.53
N LEU A 13 -9.65 13.71 -13.84
CA LEU A 13 -9.92 12.29 -14.10
C LEU A 13 -11.40 11.94 -13.85
N ALA A 14 -11.99 12.46 -12.78
CA ALA A 14 -13.40 12.22 -12.48
C ALA A 14 -14.33 12.81 -13.56
N GLU A 15 -14.09 14.05 -13.99
CA GLU A 15 -14.85 14.68 -15.07
C GLU A 15 -14.70 13.94 -16.40
N PHE A 16 -13.50 13.45 -16.70
CA PHE A 16 -13.23 12.66 -17.90
C PHE A 16 -14.06 11.37 -17.93
N TRP A 17 -14.03 10.58 -16.86
CA TRP A 17 -14.77 9.31 -16.77
C TRP A 17 -16.30 9.49 -16.61
N GLN A 18 -16.77 10.69 -16.29
CA GLN A 18 -18.20 10.98 -16.27
C GLN A 18 -18.83 10.93 -17.67
N ALA A 19 -18.03 11.15 -18.72
CA ALA A 19 -18.48 11.23 -20.11
C ALA A 19 -17.89 10.15 -21.04
N HIS A 20 -16.97 9.32 -20.56
CA HIS A 20 -16.27 8.30 -21.34
C HIS A 20 -16.37 6.93 -20.68
N ASP A 21 -16.46 5.87 -21.49
CA ASP A 21 -16.42 4.49 -21.01
C ASP A 21 -15.02 3.92 -21.18
N LEU A 22 -14.62 2.99 -20.31
CA LEU A 22 -13.32 2.32 -20.41
C LEU A 22 -13.15 1.58 -21.74
N THR A 23 -14.24 1.02 -22.28
CA THR A 23 -14.21 0.30 -23.57
C THR A 23 -13.91 1.21 -24.76
N ASP A 24 -14.02 2.54 -24.61
CA ASP A 24 -13.64 3.49 -25.66
C ASP A 24 -12.12 3.50 -25.94
N PHE A 25 -11.32 2.90 -25.06
CA PHE A 25 -9.85 3.01 -25.07
C PHE A 25 -9.15 1.65 -25.13
N GLU A 26 -9.83 0.57 -25.55
CA GLU A 26 -9.27 -0.80 -25.57
C GLU A 26 -7.89 -0.90 -26.25
N ASP A 27 -7.66 -0.14 -27.33
CA ASP A 27 -6.39 -0.11 -28.07
C ASP A 27 -5.22 0.55 -27.30
N GLU A 28 -5.52 1.30 -26.23
CA GLU A 28 -4.54 1.98 -25.36
C GLU A 28 -4.34 1.26 -24.01
N LEU A 29 -5.13 0.21 -23.73
CA LEU A 29 -5.01 -0.57 -22.50
C LEU A 29 -3.98 -1.68 -22.67
N GLU A 30 -3.07 -1.79 -21.71
CA GLU A 30 -2.12 -2.89 -21.62
C GLU A 30 -2.55 -3.89 -20.52
N GLU A 31 -2.52 -5.18 -20.83
CA GLU A 31 -2.79 -6.21 -19.83
C GLU A 31 -1.65 -6.25 -18.80
N VAL A 32 -2.01 -6.03 -17.54
CA VAL A 32 -1.08 -6.16 -16.42
C VAL A 32 -0.94 -7.64 -16.05
N THR A 33 0.15 -8.26 -16.50
CA THR A 33 0.43 -9.69 -16.29
C THR A 33 1.01 -10.01 -14.91
N THR A 34 1.39 -8.99 -14.14
CA THR A 34 1.99 -9.15 -12.80
C THR A 34 1.07 -8.58 -11.70
N PRO A 35 1.08 -9.16 -10.49
CA PRO A 35 0.31 -8.59 -9.39
C PRO A 35 0.88 -7.21 -9.00
N VAL A 36 0.15 -6.15 -9.34
CA VAL A 36 0.45 -4.77 -8.91
C VAL A 36 -0.07 -4.48 -7.49
N PHE A 37 -1.14 -5.16 -7.07
CA PHE A 37 -1.63 -5.14 -5.70
C PHE A 37 -1.24 -6.44 -4.99
N GLN A 38 -0.10 -6.44 -4.32
CA GLN A 38 0.32 -7.56 -3.49
C GLN A 38 -0.15 -7.33 -2.06
N GLN A 39 -0.92 -8.29 -1.54
CA GLN A 39 -1.21 -8.31 -0.12
C GLN A 39 0.10 -8.64 0.62
N ALA A 40 0.53 -7.75 1.51
CA ALA A 40 1.67 -8.03 2.37
C ALA A 40 1.45 -9.32 3.17
N ASP A 41 2.48 -10.15 3.27
CA ASP A 41 2.46 -11.34 4.11
C ASP A 41 2.16 -10.94 5.55
N ARG A 42 1.20 -11.64 6.17
CA ARG A 42 0.77 -11.38 7.55
C ARG A 42 1.14 -12.55 8.45
N PHE A 43 1.95 -12.25 9.45
CA PHE A 43 2.35 -13.21 10.48
C PHE A 43 1.65 -12.89 11.80
N GLN A 44 1.11 -13.91 12.48
CA GLN A 44 0.58 -13.78 13.83
C GLN A 44 1.58 -14.35 14.83
N VAL A 45 2.11 -13.50 15.71
CA VAL A 45 3.05 -13.89 16.76
C VAL A 45 2.36 -13.83 18.12
N ARG A 46 2.51 -14.89 18.92
CA ARG A 46 2.05 -14.89 20.31
C ARG A 46 3.08 -14.22 21.20
N LEU A 47 2.70 -13.13 21.86
CA LEU A 47 3.52 -12.43 22.83
C LEU A 47 3.01 -12.69 24.25
N SER A 48 3.92 -12.74 25.21
CA SER A 48 3.51 -12.69 26.62
C SER A 48 2.89 -11.32 26.93
N SER A 49 2.05 -11.26 27.97
CA SER A 49 1.46 -9.99 28.44
C SER A 49 2.51 -8.93 28.79
N ARG A 50 3.70 -9.37 29.24
CA ARG A 50 4.84 -8.48 29.53
C ARG A 50 5.41 -7.90 28.25
N ASP A 51 5.64 -8.73 27.24
CA ASP A 51 6.27 -8.32 25.99
C ASP A 51 5.33 -7.44 25.16
N ALA A 52 4.04 -7.78 25.11
CA ALA A 52 3.03 -6.95 24.45
C ALA A 52 2.95 -5.54 25.08
N ARG A 53 3.06 -5.44 26.42
CA ARG A 53 3.09 -4.15 27.11
C ARG A 53 4.36 -3.36 26.80
N ALA A 54 5.51 -4.03 26.77
CA ALA A 54 6.79 -3.41 26.41
C ALA A 54 6.79 -2.90 24.96
N LEU A 55 6.27 -3.70 24.02
CA LEU A 55 6.09 -3.32 22.62
C LEU A 55 5.24 -2.06 22.49
N ARG A 56 4.05 -2.04 23.12
CA ARG A 56 3.17 -0.87 23.11
C ARG A 56 3.82 0.39 23.68
N SER A 57 4.60 0.24 24.74
CA SER A 57 5.33 1.38 25.33
C SER A 57 6.38 1.92 24.37
N LYS A 58 7.14 1.05 23.70
CA LYS A 58 8.17 1.44 22.73
C LYS A 58 7.56 2.07 21.47
N ALA A 59 6.47 1.50 20.96
CA ALA A 59 5.75 2.03 19.81
C ALA A 59 5.26 3.47 20.06
N ARG A 60 4.66 3.70 21.24
CA ARG A 60 4.24 5.06 21.66
C ARG A 60 5.40 6.05 21.78
N GLN A 61 6.53 5.62 22.31
CA GLN A 61 7.72 6.47 22.44
C GLN A 61 8.33 6.84 21.08
N ALA A 62 8.14 6.00 20.07
CA ALA A 62 8.57 6.23 18.70
C ALA A 62 7.49 6.86 17.81
N GLN A 63 6.28 7.11 18.33
CA GLN A 63 5.12 7.61 17.59
C GLN A 63 4.75 6.72 16.39
N LEU A 64 5.00 5.41 16.52
CA LEU A 64 4.66 4.39 15.53
C LEU A 64 3.56 3.48 16.08
N SER A 65 2.84 2.80 15.20
CA SER A 65 2.01 1.66 15.56
C SER A 65 2.88 0.46 16.00
N GLU A 66 2.27 -0.47 16.73
CA GLU A 66 2.94 -1.71 17.14
C GLU A 66 3.44 -2.52 15.92
N GLY A 67 2.68 -2.51 14.82
CA GLY A 67 3.02 -3.21 13.58
C GLY A 67 4.16 -2.54 12.81
N GLU A 68 4.16 -1.20 12.70
CA GLU A 68 5.25 -0.45 12.06
C GLU A 68 6.57 -0.65 12.79
N LEU A 69 6.54 -0.59 14.12
CA LEU A 69 7.74 -0.80 14.93
C LEU A 69 8.30 -2.23 14.76
N LEU A 70 7.43 -3.24 14.73
CA LEU A 70 7.84 -4.62 14.46
C LEU A 70 8.40 -4.79 13.06
N SER A 71 7.75 -4.21 12.05
CA SER A 71 8.22 -4.22 10.67
C SER A 71 9.64 -3.63 10.58
N GLN A 72 9.84 -2.45 11.18
CA GLN A 72 11.15 -1.80 11.22
C GLN A 72 12.21 -2.70 11.88
N TRP A 73 11.91 -3.30 13.04
CA TRP A 73 12.86 -4.22 13.69
C TRP A 73 13.18 -5.46 12.85
N VAL A 74 12.22 -5.96 12.07
CA VAL A 74 12.47 -7.09 11.16
C VAL A 74 13.45 -6.66 10.06
N HIS A 75 13.21 -5.52 9.40
CA HIS A 75 14.11 -5.01 8.35
C HIS A 75 15.52 -4.73 8.89
N GLU A 76 15.62 -4.07 10.05
CA GLU A 76 16.89 -3.81 10.75
C GLU A 76 17.67 -5.10 11.05
N ARG A 77 16.96 -6.20 11.36
CA ARG A 77 17.59 -7.49 11.70
C ARG A 77 17.95 -8.32 10.49
N LEU A 78 17.21 -8.18 9.39
CA LEU A 78 17.50 -8.86 8.12
C LEU A 78 18.56 -8.13 7.29
N GLY A 79 18.90 -6.89 7.66
CA GLY A 79 19.91 -6.10 6.96
C GLY A 79 19.37 -5.46 5.68
N GLU A 80 18.05 -5.38 5.55
CA GLU A 80 17.38 -4.66 4.47
C GLU A 80 17.26 -3.19 4.92
N VAL A 81 18.20 -2.36 4.45
CA VAL A 81 18.21 -0.89 4.65
C VAL A 81 18.01 -0.21 3.30
#